data_AF-A0A131Y711-F1
#
_entry.id   AF-A0A131Y711-F1
#
_cell.length_a   1.000
_cell.length_b   1.000
_cell.length_c   1.000
_cell.angle_alpha   90.00
_cell.angle_beta   90.00
_cell.angle_gamma   90.00
#
_symmetry.space_group_name_H-M   'P 1'
#
loop_
_entity.id
_entity.type
_entity.pdbx_description
1 polymer ?
#
loop_
_entity_poly.entity_id
_entity_poly.type
_entity_poly.pdbx_seq_one_letter_code
_entity_poly.pdbx_strand_id
1 'polypeptide(L)'
;KAVQPQVKPGDCFMLSESPVVVLKVLGDSFEGGILSNPRNFFKVPLKSSELGIWRCDPFELEAKIWPLADLWNAVQCVKLDYKQGHVVLPLLHLL
;
A
#
# COMPACT_ATOMS: atom_id res chain seq x y z
N LYS A 1 -4.50 -19.43 16.10
CA LYS A 1 -3.86 -19.37 14.77
C LYS A 1 -4.32 -18.08 14.11
N ALA A 2 -3.45 -17.09 13.93
CA ALA A 2 -3.79 -15.92 13.12
C ALA A 2 -4.06 -16.41 11.69
N VAL A 3 -5.24 -16.13 11.17
CA VAL A 3 -5.58 -16.44 9.78
C VAL A 3 -4.75 -15.49 8.94
N GLN A 4 -3.79 -16.00 8.18
CA GLN A 4 -3.07 -15.18 7.21
C GLN A 4 -4.08 -14.73 6.15
N PRO A 5 -4.32 -13.42 5.98
CA PRO A 5 -5.22 -12.96 4.94
C PRO A 5 -4.69 -13.41 3.58
N GLN A 6 -5.57 -13.99 2.76
CA GLN A 6 -5.23 -14.41 1.42
C GLN A 6 -4.96 -13.16 0.57
N VAL A 7 -3.70 -12.99 0.16
CA VAL A 7 -3.27 -11.90 -0.73
C VAL A 7 -3.88 -12.08 -2.11
N LYS A 8 -4.48 -11.03 -2.67
CA LYS A 8 -5.11 -11.02 -4.00
C LYS A 8 -4.70 -9.79 -4.82
N PRO A 9 -4.80 -9.87 -6.17
CA PRO A 9 -4.65 -8.68 -7.02
C PRO A 9 -5.57 -7.54 -6.57
N GLY A 10 -5.03 -6.32 -6.55
CA GLY A 10 -5.69 -5.11 -6.09
C GLY A 10 -5.44 -4.78 -4.62
N ASP A 11 -4.97 -5.74 -3.80
CA ASP A 11 -4.57 -5.45 -2.42
C ASP A 11 -3.41 -4.45 -2.40
N CYS A 12 -3.40 -3.55 -1.42
CA CYS A 12 -2.35 -2.56 -1.23
C CYS A 12 -1.65 -2.78 0.11
N PHE A 13 -0.33 -2.62 0.14
CA PHE A 13 0.50 -2.78 1.33
C PHE A 13 1.57 -1.68 1.39
N MET A 14 1.99 -1.29 2.60
CA MET A 14 3.21 -0.51 2.79
C MET A 14 4.41 -1.43 2.90
N LEU A 15 5.33 -1.32 1.93
CA LEU A 15 6.60 -2.02 1.90
C LEU A 15 7.74 -1.00 1.88
N SER A 16 8.62 -1.06 2.88
CA SER A 16 9.77 -0.14 2.98
C SER A 16 9.38 1.33 2.74
N GLU A 17 8.34 1.78 3.45
CA GLU A 17 7.78 3.15 3.37
C GLU A 17 7.15 3.53 2.02
N SER A 18 7.00 2.58 1.10
CA SER A 18 6.37 2.79 -0.20
C SER A 18 5.04 2.03 -0.29
N PRO A 19 3.96 2.67 -0.75
CA PRO A 19 2.71 1.97 -1.02
C PRO A 19 2.82 1.14 -2.29
N VAL A 20 2.55 -0.16 -2.20
CA VAL A 20 2.65 -1.14 -3.28
C VAL A 20 1.29 -1.80 -3.47
N VAL A 21 0.84 -1.89 -4.72
CA VAL A 21 -0.40 -2.59 -5.11
C VAL A 21 -0.04 -3.94 -5.72
N VAL A 22 -0.63 -5.02 -5.24
CA VAL A 22 -0.47 -6.35 -5.83
C VAL A 22 -1.14 -6.36 -7.20
N LEU A 23 -0.38 -6.56 -8.27
CA LEU A 23 -0.88 -6.68 -9.63
C LEU A 23 -1.20 -8.14 -9.95
N LYS A 24 -0.34 -9.06 -9.51
CA LYS A 24 -0.48 -10.50 -9.75
C LYS A 24 0.23 -11.32 -8.69
N VAL A 25 -0.34 -12.47 -8.32
CA VAL A 25 0.31 -13.46 -7.45
C VAL A 25 0.93 -14.57 -8.30
N LEU A 26 2.18 -14.92 -8.02
CA LEU A 26 3.03 -15.83 -8.79
C LEU A 26 3.63 -16.90 -7.86
N GLY A 27 2.80 -17.81 -7.37
CA GLY A 27 3.25 -18.85 -6.43
C GLY A 27 3.68 -18.26 -5.09
N ASP A 28 4.98 -18.30 -4.80
CA ASP A 28 5.62 -17.76 -3.60
C ASP A 28 6.09 -16.29 -3.76
N SER A 29 5.78 -15.67 -4.89
CA SER A 29 6.11 -14.27 -5.19
C SER A 29 4.87 -13.50 -5.66
N PHE A 30 4.99 -12.18 -5.76
CA PHE A 30 3.98 -11.34 -6.38
C PHE A 30 4.62 -10.25 -7.23
N GLU A 31 3.93 -9.88 -8.30
CA GLU A 31 4.19 -8.67 -9.07
C GLU A 31 3.43 -7.53 -8.41
N GLY A 32 4.13 -6.48 -7.99
CA GLY A 32 3.54 -5.30 -7.38
C GLY A 32 3.84 -4.04 -8.19
N GLY A 33 2.92 -3.09 -8.17
CA GLY A 33 3.10 -1.76 -8.72
C GLY A 33 3.36 -0.76 -7.61
N ILE A 34 4.47 -0.04 -7.66
CA ILE A 34 4.80 1.01 -6.69
C ILE A 34 3.99 2.26 -7.02
N LEU A 35 3.28 2.79 -6.02
CA LEU A 35 2.61 4.09 -6.15
C LEU A 35 3.62 5.22 -5.92
N SER A 36 3.80 6.05 -6.94
CA SER A 36 4.83 7.09 -6.98
C SER A 36 4.49 8.30 -6.10
N ASN A 37 5.53 9.00 -5.67
CA ASN A 37 5.47 10.25 -4.90
C ASN A 37 4.54 10.19 -3.66
N PRO A 38 4.66 9.21 -2.75
CA PRO A 38 3.86 9.16 -1.54
C PRO A 38 4.15 10.39 -0.66
N ARG A 39 3.13 11.22 -0.41
CA ARG A 39 3.21 12.42 0.42
C ARG A 39 2.14 12.38 1.50
N ASN A 40 2.48 12.78 2.72
CA ASN A 40 1.48 12.89 3.79
C ASN A 40 0.32 13.80 3.35
N PHE A 41 -0.91 13.26 3.41
CA PHE A 41 -2.10 13.94 2.93
C PHE A 41 -2.42 15.22 3.73
N PHE A 42 -2.21 15.22 5.05
CA PHE A 42 -2.60 16.31 5.96
C PHE A 42 -1.52 17.36 6.22
N LYS A 43 -0.70 17.72 5.21
CA LYS A 43 0.51 18.52 5.46
C LYS A 43 0.30 19.85 6.21
N VAL A 44 -0.89 20.50 6.19
CA VAL A 44 -1.20 21.67 7.05
C VAL A 44 -2.73 21.87 7.21
N PRO A 45 -3.28 22.21 8.41
CA PRO A 45 -2.68 22.13 9.74
C PRO A 45 -3.26 20.95 10.52
N LEU A 46 -2.61 19.78 10.47
CA LEU A 46 -2.76 18.74 11.50
C LEU A 46 -1.45 17.94 11.59
N LYS A 47 -0.90 17.80 12.80
CA LYS A 47 0.20 16.86 13.07
C LYS A 47 -0.38 15.43 12.98
N SER A 48 -0.39 14.89 11.77
CA SER A 48 -0.86 13.54 11.39
C SER A 48 0.05 12.40 11.90
N SER A 49 0.62 12.53 13.11
CA SER A 49 1.52 11.52 13.68
C SER A 49 0.88 10.15 13.90
N GLU A 50 -0.43 9.98 13.66
CA GLU A 50 -1.14 8.77 14.09
C GLU A 50 -1.74 7.91 12.97
N LEU A 51 -1.92 8.41 11.73
CA LEU A 51 -2.70 7.67 10.72
C LEU A 51 -2.00 7.43 9.39
N GLY A 52 -0.80 7.99 9.15
CA GLY A 52 0.00 7.68 7.97
C GLY A 52 -0.76 7.75 6.64
N ILE A 53 -1.70 8.68 6.42
CA ILE A 53 -2.44 8.72 5.15
C ILE A 53 -1.58 9.36 4.06
N TRP A 54 -1.38 8.65 2.95
CA TRP A 54 -0.55 9.08 1.82
C TRP A 54 -1.40 9.51 0.62
N ARG A 55 -0.96 10.57 -0.06
CA ARG A 55 -1.39 10.93 -1.41
C ARG A 55 -0.31 10.48 -2.39
N CYS A 56 -0.70 9.78 -3.44
CA CYS A 56 0.16 9.32 -4.53
C CYS A 56 -0.32 9.93 -5.85
N ASP A 57 0.60 10.02 -6.82
CA ASP A 57 0.33 10.58 -8.14
C ASP A 57 -0.52 9.63 -9.02
N PRO A 58 -1.17 10.15 -10.09
CA PRO A 58 -2.10 9.38 -10.91
C PRO A 58 -1.45 8.49 -11.99
N PHE A 59 -0.14 8.53 -12.20
CA PHE A 59 0.49 7.86 -13.35
C PHE A 59 1.86 7.21 -13.06
N GLU A 60 2.04 6.09 -13.78
CA GLU A 60 3.14 5.11 -13.83
C GLU A 60 3.35 4.28 -12.55
N LEU A 61 2.71 3.10 -12.57
CA LEU A 61 3.06 2.00 -11.68
C LEU A 61 4.34 1.37 -12.21
N GLU A 62 5.45 1.56 -11.51
CA GLU A 62 6.65 0.76 -11.75
C GLU A 62 6.40 -0.63 -11.18
N ALA A 63 6.37 -1.64 -12.06
CA ALA A 63 6.15 -3.02 -11.67
C ALA A 63 7.46 -3.68 -11.26
N LYS A 64 7.45 -4.36 -10.12
CA LYS A 64 8.57 -5.17 -9.64
C LYS A 64 8.05 -6.45 -8.99
N ILE A 65 8.91 -7.46 -8.92
CA ILE A 65 8.61 -8.75 -8.30
C ILE A 65 9.22 -8.78 -6.89
N TRP A 66 8.43 -9.22 -5.92
CA TRP A 66 8.87 -9.44 -4.55
C TRP A 66 8.45 -10.83 -4.04
N PRO A 67 9.17 -11.38 -3.04
CA PRO A 67 8.70 -12.54 -2.29
C PRO A 67 7.36 -12.25 -1.60
N LEU A 68 6.44 -13.21 -1.59
CA LEU A 68 5.16 -13.09 -0.88
C LEU A 68 5.37 -12.96 0.64
N ALA A 69 6.47 -13.49 1.16
CA ALA A 69 6.86 -13.38 2.55
C ALA A 69 7.06 -11.93 3.02
N ASP A 70 7.41 -11.01 2.10
CA ASP A 70 7.57 -9.58 2.42
C ASP A 70 6.24 -8.96 2.89
N LEU A 71 5.10 -9.53 2.49
CA LEU A 71 3.78 -9.06 2.89
C LEU A 71 3.37 -9.50 4.30
N TRP A 72 4.06 -10.47 4.91
CA TRP A 72 3.66 -11.02 6.22
C TRP A 72 3.77 -10.02 7.36
N ASN A 73 4.71 -9.09 7.28
CA ASN A 73 4.90 -8.02 8.26
C ASN A 73 4.52 -6.64 7.70
N ALA A 74 3.99 -6.60 6.47
CA ALA A 74 3.61 -5.37 5.81
C ALA A 74 2.28 -4.86 6.36
N VAL A 75 2.14 -3.53 6.41
CA VAL A 75 0.86 -2.91 6.80
C VAL A 75 -0.08 -2.94 5.61
N GLN A 76 -1.18 -3.67 5.71
CA GLN A 76 -2.23 -3.65 4.69
C GLN A 76 -2.85 -2.25 4.61
N CYS A 77 -3.20 -1.81 3.41
CA CYS A 77 -3.73 -0.49 3.14
C CYS A 77 -4.98 -0.57 2.26
N VAL A 78 -5.79 0.47 2.35
CA VAL A 78 -6.85 0.77 1.38
C VAL A 78 -6.32 1.83 0.43
N LYS A 79 -6.35 1.52 -0.86
CA LYS A 79 -6.12 2.48 -1.94
C LYS A 79 -7.48 3.01 -2.42
N LEU A 80 -7.66 4.32 -2.39
CA LEU A 80 -8.81 5.02 -2.93
C LEU A 80 -8.36 5.88 -4.12
N ASP A 81 -9.02 5.73 -5.25
CA ASP A 81 -8.81 6.61 -6.39
C ASP A 81 -9.44 7.98 -6.09
N TYR A 82 -8.72 9.07 -6.37
CA TYR A 82 -9.26 10.43 -6.31
C TYR A 82 -8.83 11.20 -7.57
N LYS A 83 -9.52 12.32 -7.89
CA LYS A 83 -9.42 13.05 -9.17
C LYS A 83 -8.02 13.20 -9.78
N GLN A 84 -6.96 13.34 -8.98
CA GLN A 84 -5.59 13.54 -9.44
C GLN A 84 -4.62 12.50 -8.86
N GLY A 85 -5.06 11.28 -8.57
CA GLY A 85 -4.18 10.20 -8.11
C GLY A 85 -4.83 9.25 -7.13
N HIS A 86 -4.09 8.87 -6.10
CA HIS A 86 -4.56 7.90 -5.12
C HIS A 86 -4.38 8.43 -3.70
N VAL A 87 -5.30 8.05 -2.82
CA VAL A 87 -5.14 8.17 -1.37
C VAL A 87 -4.95 6.77 -0.83
N VAL A 88 -3.85 6.54 -0.12
CA VAL A 88 -3.53 5.28 0.53
C VAL A 88 -3.67 5.47 2.02
N LEU A 89 -4.49 4.63 2.64
CA LEU A 89 -4.75 4.64 4.07
C LEU A 89 -4.28 3.32 4.66
N PRO A 90 -3.35 3.30 5.62
CA PRO A 90 -3.02 2.08 6.32
C PRO A 90 -4.25 1.61 7.07
N LEU A 91 -4.59 0.33 6.91
CA LEU A 91 -5.57 -0.32 7.74
C LEU A 91 -4.94 -0.48 9.12
N LEU A 92 -5.23 0.46 10.00
CA LEU A 92 -5.04 0.26 11.43
C LEU A 92 -5.97 -0.88 11.85
N HIS A 93 -5.50 -2.12 11.85
CA HIS A 93 -6.20 -3.13 12.61
C HIS A 93 -5.92 -2.87 14.08
N LEU A 94 -7.02 -2.61 14.79
CA LEU A 94 -7.22 -2.92 16.20
C LEU A 94 -6.64 -4.32 16.44
N LEU A 95 -5.49 -4.39 17.10
CA LEU A 95 -5.14 -5.57 17.89
C LEU A 95 -5.98 -5.56 19.16
#